data_AF-X6MAJ6-F1
#
_entry.id   AF-X6MAJ6-F1
#
_cell.length_a   1.000
_cell.length_b   1.000
_cell.length_c   1.000
_cell.angle_alpha   90.00
_cell.angle_beta   90.00
_cell.angle_gamma   90.00
#
_symmetry.space_group_name_H-M   'P 1'
#
loop_
_entity.id
_entity.type
_entity.pdbx_description
1 polymer ?
#
loop_
_entity_poly.entity_id
_entity_poly.type
_entity_poly.pdbx_seq_one_letter_code
_entity_poly.pdbx_strand_id
1 'polypeptide(L)'
;MKLPNERDNHKHCYLLLSPKSVTGLHNKHFFKEKSIEKISKQAKIIKAFESSGGYNFFLINKKKDLWQRWYDIQVNVKELQKILDHDNFEMRDKLREVLKDDVFIPRLHLSLSEERELALRRLKKFTDTKLFSVRDFESNPRAIFAAHEIGGYGDGSTATKMTVQFNLFGGTVFKVLFSNRDV
;
A
#
# COMPACT_ATOMS: atom_id res chain seq x y z
N MET A 1 -19.13 -11.78 -13.56
CA MET A 1 -18.14 -11.07 -14.41
C MET A 1 -16.89 -11.93 -14.47
N LYS A 2 -16.57 -12.49 -15.65
CA LYS A 2 -15.46 -13.44 -15.86
C LYS A 2 -14.11 -12.72 -15.67
N LEU A 3 -13.22 -13.26 -14.83
CA LEU A 3 -11.83 -12.79 -14.71
C LEU A 3 -10.98 -13.39 -15.85
N PRO A 4 -10.07 -12.62 -16.47
CA PRO A 4 -9.38 -13.04 -17.68
C PRO A 4 -8.12 -13.88 -17.43
N ASN A 5 -8.01 -14.92 -18.26
CA ASN A 5 -6.85 -15.62 -18.84
C ASN A 5 -5.53 -15.73 -18.06
N GLU A 6 -5.25 -16.97 -17.68
CA GLU A 6 -4.00 -17.70 -17.91
C GLU A 6 -2.87 -16.90 -18.58
N ARG A 7 -1.84 -16.57 -17.79
CA ARG A 7 -0.45 -16.47 -18.27
C ARG A 7 0.51 -16.78 -17.12
N ASP A 8 1.44 -17.68 -17.42
CA ASP A 8 2.68 -18.04 -16.72
C ASP A 8 2.63 -19.03 -15.53
N ASN A 9 2.53 -20.32 -15.92
CA ASN A 9 2.80 -21.51 -15.11
C ASN A 9 4.29 -21.69 -14.75
N HIS A 10 4.87 -20.80 -13.95
CA HIS A 10 6.17 -21.06 -13.31
C HIS A 10 5.99 -21.39 -11.82
N LYS A 11 5.91 -22.69 -11.52
CA LYS A 11 5.89 -23.22 -10.14
C LYS A 11 7.28 -23.04 -9.51
N HIS A 12 7.46 -22.00 -8.70
CA HIS A 12 8.65 -21.81 -7.88
C HIS A 12 8.49 -22.54 -6.53
N CYS A 13 9.18 -23.67 -6.36
CA CYS A 13 9.31 -24.35 -5.07
C CYS A 13 10.47 -23.76 -4.27
N TYR A 14 10.24 -23.51 -2.98
CA TYR A 14 11.26 -23.00 -2.06
C TYR A 14 11.48 -24.00 -0.94
N LEU A 15 12.74 -24.18 -0.59
CA LEU A 15 13.23 -25.08 0.43
C LEU A 15 13.69 -24.21 1.62
N LEU A 16 13.00 -24.30 2.76
CA LEU A 16 13.41 -23.61 3.99
C LEU A 16 13.78 -24.65 5.04
N LEU A 17 15.02 -24.60 5.50
CA LEU A 17 15.51 -25.40 6.62
C LEU A 17 15.39 -24.56 7.90
N SER A 18 14.76 -25.10 8.94
CA SER A 18 14.75 -24.50 10.28
C SER A 18 14.99 -25.57 11.34
N PRO A 19 15.97 -25.40 12.25
CA PRO A 19 16.18 -26.30 13.37
C PRO A 19 15.05 -26.17 14.40
N LYS A 20 14.74 -27.27 15.08
CA LYS A 20 13.56 -27.44 15.97
C LYS A 20 13.49 -26.53 17.20
N SER A 21 14.41 -25.60 17.44
CA SER A 21 14.44 -24.88 18.73
C SER A 21 14.94 -23.42 18.75
N VAL A 22 15.11 -22.71 17.64
CA VAL A 22 15.51 -21.28 17.72
C VAL A 22 14.79 -20.39 16.71
N THR A 23 14.13 -19.36 17.25
CA THR A 23 13.65 -18.16 16.57
C THR A 23 14.83 -17.40 15.94
N GLY A 24 14.89 -17.35 14.62
CA GLY A 24 15.86 -16.52 13.92
C GLY A 24 16.08 -16.99 12.48
N LEU A 25 15.56 -16.22 11.52
CA LEU A 25 15.98 -16.36 10.12
C LEU A 25 17.49 -16.11 10.04
N HIS A 26 18.22 -16.93 9.28
CA HIS A 26 19.19 -16.47 8.26
C HIS A 26 19.72 -17.68 7.47
N ASN A 27 19.28 -17.78 6.22
CA ASN A 27 20.03 -18.19 5.02
C ASN A 27 19.06 -18.72 3.95
N LYS A 28 18.79 -17.89 2.95
CA LYS A 28 18.05 -18.29 1.75
C LYS A 28 19.05 -18.68 0.68
N HIS A 29 19.29 -19.97 0.49
CA HIS A 29 19.97 -20.45 -0.72
C HIS A 29 18.98 -20.46 -1.89
N PHE A 30 19.23 -19.61 -2.87
CA PHE A 30 18.50 -19.53 -4.13
C PHE A 30 19.01 -20.63 -5.07
N PHE A 31 18.18 -21.63 -5.36
CA PHE A 31 18.42 -22.54 -6.46
C PHE A 31 17.40 -22.27 -7.56
N LYS A 32 17.88 -21.70 -8.66
CA LYS A 32 17.17 -21.61 -9.93
C LYS A 32 17.57 -22.84 -10.72
N GLU A 33 16.66 -23.76 -11.03
CA GLU A 33 16.76 -24.46 -12.32
C GLU A 33 15.55 -25.27 -12.76
N LYS A 34 15.57 -25.48 -14.07
CA LYS A 34 14.61 -26.06 -14.99
C LYS A 34 14.44 -27.58 -14.80
N SER A 35 13.31 -28.04 -15.32
CA SER A 35 12.94 -29.42 -15.67
C SER A 35 12.51 -30.37 -14.55
N ILE A 36 11.31 -30.92 -14.78
CA ILE A 36 10.47 -31.72 -13.88
C ILE A 36 11.11 -33.07 -13.48
N GLU A 37 12.09 -33.57 -14.23
CA GLU A 37 12.81 -34.82 -13.91
C GLU A 37 13.77 -34.72 -12.71
N LYS A 38 14.37 -33.54 -12.45
CA LYS A 38 15.23 -33.35 -11.26
C LYS A 38 14.42 -33.38 -9.96
N ILE A 39 13.12 -33.06 -10.02
CA ILE A 39 12.21 -33.02 -8.86
C ILE A 39 11.97 -34.44 -8.30
N SER A 40 11.92 -35.49 -9.14
CA SER A 40 11.68 -36.86 -8.66
C SER A 40 12.91 -37.47 -7.97
N LYS A 41 14.11 -37.15 -8.46
CA LYS A 41 15.39 -37.50 -7.80
C LYS A 41 15.55 -36.76 -6.47
N GLN A 42 15.21 -35.47 -6.42
CA GLN A 42 15.21 -34.68 -5.19
C GLN A 42 14.19 -35.19 -4.16
N ALA A 43 13.01 -35.64 -4.59
CA ALA A 43 12.02 -36.24 -3.69
C ALA A 43 12.49 -37.55 -3.03
N LYS A 44 13.30 -38.38 -3.72
CA LYS A 44 13.93 -39.57 -3.12
C LYS A 44 15.02 -39.20 -2.10
N ILE A 45 15.82 -38.18 -2.39
CA ILE A 45 16.85 -37.68 -1.45
C ILE A 45 16.18 -37.09 -0.20
N ILE A 46 15.06 -36.37 -0.35
CA ILE A 46 14.31 -35.77 0.76
C ILE A 46 13.70 -36.86 1.66
N LYS A 47 13.09 -37.91 1.08
CA LYS A 47 12.57 -39.06 1.87
C LYS A 47 13.66 -39.83 2.62
N ALA A 48 14.86 -39.95 2.05
CA ALA A 48 15.99 -40.58 2.73
C ALA A 48 16.55 -39.72 3.88
N PHE A 49 16.36 -38.40 3.83
CA PHE A 49 16.81 -37.45 4.84
C PHE A 49 15.78 -37.25 5.98
N GLU A 50 14.49 -37.51 5.73
CA GLU A 50 13.45 -37.55 6.78
C GLU A 50 13.65 -38.73 7.74
N SER A 51 14.16 -39.87 7.25
CA SER A 51 14.47 -41.05 8.06
C SER A 51 15.69 -40.91 8.96
N SER A 52 16.57 -39.93 8.71
CA SER A 52 17.82 -39.73 9.47
C SER A 52 17.72 -38.73 10.62
N GLY A 53 16.51 -38.26 10.97
CA GLY A 53 16.24 -37.54 12.21
C GLY A 53 16.88 -36.14 12.30
N GLY A 54 16.12 -35.10 11.95
CA GLY A 54 16.53 -33.73 12.28
C GLY A 54 15.56 -32.63 11.90
N TYR A 55 14.83 -32.74 10.78
CA TYR A 55 14.05 -31.62 10.24
C TYR A 55 12.71 -32.08 9.65
N ASN A 56 11.62 -31.34 9.94
CA ASN A 56 10.32 -31.55 9.28
C ASN A 56 10.29 -30.77 7.97
N PHE A 57 10.09 -31.47 6.86
CA PHE A 57 10.04 -30.86 5.54
C PHE A 57 8.61 -30.51 5.15
N PHE A 58 8.22 -29.24 5.30
CA PHE A 58 6.89 -28.79 4.87
C PHE A 58 6.91 -28.37 3.39
N LEU A 59 6.25 -29.15 2.53
CA LEU A 59 5.91 -28.73 1.17
C LEU A 59 4.76 -27.73 1.21
N ILE A 60 5.08 -26.43 1.28
CA ILE A 60 4.08 -25.37 1.26
C ILE A 60 3.52 -25.25 -0.16
N ASN A 61 2.26 -25.65 -0.35
CA ASN A 61 1.52 -25.45 -1.60
C ASN A 61 1.03 -23.99 -1.65
N LYS A 62 1.88 -23.13 -2.22
CA LYS A 62 1.76 -21.65 -2.23
C LYS A 62 0.48 -21.14 -2.92
N LYS A 63 -0.63 -21.02 -2.19
CA LYS A 63 -1.48 -19.82 -2.25
C LYS A 63 -2.52 -19.78 -1.15
N LYS A 64 -3.18 -20.89 -0.82
CA LYS A 64 -4.29 -20.89 0.15
C LYS A 64 -3.82 -20.75 1.61
N ASP A 65 -2.78 -21.49 1.99
CA ASP A 65 -2.35 -21.60 3.38
C ASP A 65 -1.78 -20.31 4.01
N LEU A 66 -1.22 -19.40 3.21
CA LEU A 66 -0.67 -18.16 3.75
C LEU A 66 -1.76 -17.17 4.15
N TRP A 67 -2.82 -17.01 3.35
CA TRP A 67 -3.90 -16.08 3.67
C TRP A 67 -4.73 -16.56 4.85
N GLN A 68 -4.99 -17.86 4.94
CA GLN A 68 -5.76 -18.45 6.04
C GLN A 68 -5.10 -18.26 7.40
N ARG A 69 -3.76 -18.24 7.45
CA ARG A 69 -3.00 -18.03 8.70
C ARG A 69 -3.11 -16.62 9.30
N TRP A 70 -3.50 -15.60 8.52
CA TRP A 70 -3.68 -14.22 9.02
C TRP A 70 -5.16 -13.82 9.18
N TYR A 71 -6.10 -14.68 8.77
CA TYR A 71 -7.54 -14.39 8.74
C TYR A 71 -8.32 -14.92 9.96
N ASP A 72 -7.67 -15.57 10.92
CA ASP A 72 -8.31 -16.00 12.18
C ASP A 72 -8.72 -14.83 13.11
N ILE A 73 -8.39 -13.60 12.72
CA ILE A 73 -8.72 -12.39 13.46
C ILE A 73 -10.12 -11.90 13.04
N GLN A 74 -11.12 -12.11 13.91
CA GLN A 74 -12.49 -11.61 13.76
C GLN A 74 -12.61 -10.10 14.06
N VAL A 75 -11.79 -9.26 13.40
CA VAL A 75 -11.84 -7.80 13.58
C VAL A 75 -12.74 -7.18 12.53
N ASN A 76 -13.69 -6.35 12.97
CA ASN A 76 -14.49 -5.53 12.08
C ASN A 76 -13.61 -4.41 11.50
N VAL A 77 -13.17 -4.59 10.26
CA VAL A 77 -12.26 -3.68 9.54
C VAL A 77 -12.83 -2.26 9.42
N LYS A 78 -14.15 -2.12 9.26
CA LYS A 78 -14.77 -0.78 9.13
C LYS A 78 -14.77 -0.01 10.45
N GLU A 79 -15.00 -0.70 11.56
CA GLU A 79 -14.91 -0.07 12.89
C GLU A 79 -13.47 0.31 13.22
N LEU A 80 -12.51 -0.57 12.90
CA LEU A 80 -11.08 -0.23 13.03
C LEU A 80 -10.70 0.97 12.16
N GLN A 81 -11.19 1.02 10.92
CA GLN A 81 -10.96 2.15 10.02
C GLN A 81 -11.50 3.45 10.60
N LYS A 82 -12.73 3.48 11.14
CA LYS A 82 -13.28 4.67 11.79
C LYS A 82 -12.45 5.13 12.98
N ILE A 83 -11.93 4.18 13.77
CA ILE A 83 -11.05 4.49 14.90
C ILE A 83 -9.75 5.13 14.41
N LEU A 84 -9.14 4.59 13.35
CA LEU A 84 -7.88 5.09 12.79
C LEU A 84 -8.04 6.43 12.05
N ASP A 85 -9.12 6.59 11.29
CA ASP A 85 -9.41 7.80 10.53
C ASP A 85 -9.77 8.98 11.45
N HIS A 86 -10.32 8.69 12.63
CA HIS A 86 -10.74 9.62 13.67
C HIS A 86 -11.89 10.57 13.28
N ASP A 87 -11.87 11.15 12.07
CA ASP A 87 -12.78 12.21 11.65
C ASP A 87 -13.01 12.29 10.13
N ASN A 88 -13.89 13.20 9.70
CA ASN A 88 -14.16 13.53 8.29
C ASN A 88 -14.42 12.31 7.38
N PHE A 89 -15.11 11.29 7.91
CA PHE A 89 -15.27 9.97 7.27
C PHE A 89 -15.79 10.04 5.83
N GLU A 90 -16.89 10.77 5.60
CA GLU A 90 -17.50 10.90 4.26
C GLU A 90 -16.55 11.59 3.27
N MET A 91 -15.85 12.63 3.72
CA MET A 91 -14.87 13.33 2.90
C MET A 91 -13.69 12.43 2.56
N ARG A 92 -13.13 11.73 3.56
CA ARG A 92 -12.04 10.77 3.38
C ARG A 92 -12.42 9.67 2.39
N ASP A 93 -13.64 9.14 2.49
CA ASP A 93 -14.12 8.11 1.56
C ASP A 93 -14.25 8.64 0.14
N LYS A 94 -14.83 9.84 -0.05
CA LYS A 94 -14.88 10.49 -1.37
C LYS A 94 -13.48 10.75 -1.94
N LEU A 95 -12.52 11.17 -1.11
CA LEU A 95 -11.13 11.38 -1.52
C LEU A 95 -10.41 10.07 -1.87
N ARG A 96 -10.73 8.96 -1.18
CA ARG A 96 -10.24 7.62 -1.55
C ARG A 96 -10.79 7.16 -2.89
N GLU A 97 -12.02 7.52 -3.23
CA GLU A 97 -12.56 7.25 -4.58
C GLU A 97 -11.79 8.03 -5.66
N VAL A 98 -11.38 9.27 -5.38
CA VAL A 98 -10.54 10.06 -6.32
C VAL A 98 -9.21 9.37 -6.60
N LEU A 99 -8.59 8.74 -5.60
CA LEU A 99 -7.34 7.99 -5.76
C LEU A 99 -7.47 6.77 -6.68
N LYS A 100 -8.68 6.32 -7.02
CA LYS A 100 -8.89 5.23 -7.98
C LYS A 100 -8.76 5.66 -9.44
N ASP A 101 -8.68 6.97 -9.72
CA ASP A 101 -8.46 7.49 -11.06
C ASP A 101 -7.08 7.07 -11.62
N ASP A 102 -7.01 6.79 -12.92
CA ASP A 102 -5.80 6.31 -13.61
C ASP A 102 -4.59 7.25 -13.47
N VAL A 103 -4.83 8.53 -13.17
CA VAL A 103 -3.77 9.52 -12.93
C VAL A 103 -2.94 9.18 -11.67
N PHE A 104 -3.51 8.45 -10.71
CA PHE A 104 -2.84 8.02 -9.48
C PHE A 104 -2.12 6.68 -9.59
N ILE A 105 -2.24 5.98 -10.72
CA ILE A 105 -1.45 4.76 -10.95
C ILE A 105 0.04 5.11 -10.89
N PRO A 106 0.84 4.41 -10.06
CA PRO A 106 2.28 4.65 -9.97
C PRO A 106 2.96 4.44 -11.33
N ARG A 107 3.63 5.47 -11.84
CA ARG A 107 4.44 5.43 -13.05
C ARG A 107 5.89 5.67 -12.67
N LEU A 108 6.76 4.72 -12.99
CA LEU A 108 8.19 4.81 -12.72
C LEU A 108 8.91 5.33 -13.96
N HIS A 109 10.07 5.98 -13.78
CA HIS A 109 10.96 6.46 -14.85
C HIS A 109 10.32 7.52 -15.75
N LEU A 110 9.75 8.57 -15.16
CA LEU A 110 9.31 9.76 -15.88
C LEU A 110 10.45 10.78 -15.95
N SER A 111 10.45 11.64 -16.96
CA SER A 111 11.32 12.83 -16.92
C SER A 111 10.83 13.81 -15.85
N LEU A 112 11.74 14.65 -15.34
CA LEU A 112 11.42 15.66 -14.33
C LEU A 112 10.26 16.59 -14.75
N SER A 113 10.17 16.92 -16.05
CA SER A 113 9.09 17.76 -16.59
C SER A 113 7.74 17.05 -16.50
N GLU A 114 7.70 15.77 -16.88
CA GLU A 114 6.49 14.95 -16.82
C GLU A 114 6.05 14.69 -15.37
N GLU A 115 6.97 14.48 -14.44
CA GLU A 115 6.67 14.34 -13.01
C GLU A 115 6.00 15.60 -12.45
N ARG A 116 6.52 16.79 -12.82
CA ARG A 116 5.97 18.08 -12.39
C ARG A 116 4.55 18.29 -12.92
N GLU A 117 4.31 17.97 -14.18
CA GLU A 117 2.99 18.09 -14.81
C GLU A 117 2.02 17.04 -14.24
N LEU A 118 2.47 15.81 -14.02
CA LEU A 118 1.66 14.76 -13.41
C LEU A 118 1.24 15.14 -11.99
N ALA A 119 2.16 15.65 -11.18
CA ALA A 119 1.84 16.13 -9.83
C ALA A 119 0.86 17.30 -9.84
N LEU A 120 0.96 18.21 -10.82
CA LEU A 120 -0.02 19.29 -11.00
C LEU A 120 -1.41 18.75 -11.39
N ARG A 121 -1.47 17.79 -12.33
CA ARG A 121 -2.73 17.14 -12.73
C ARG A 121 -3.39 16.39 -11.58
N ARG A 122 -2.61 15.68 -10.76
CA ARG A 122 -3.08 15.00 -9.54
C ARG A 122 -3.65 16.01 -8.55
N LEU A 123 -2.93 17.11 -8.31
CA LEU A 123 -3.42 18.18 -7.43
C LEU A 123 -4.74 18.76 -7.94
N LYS A 124 -4.85 19.02 -9.26
CA LYS A 124 -6.11 19.51 -9.85
C LYS A 124 -7.28 18.57 -9.60
N LYS A 125 -7.08 17.25 -9.71
CA LYS A 125 -8.13 16.25 -9.38
C LYS A 125 -8.63 16.37 -7.95
N PHE A 126 -7.73 16.63 -6.99
CA PHE A 126 -8.12 16.89 -5.61
C PHE A 126 -8.91 18.20 -5.48
N THR A 127 -8.43 19.30 -6.08
CA THR A 127 -9.10 20.61 -5.98
C THR A 127 -10.46 20.65 -6.68
N ASP A 128 -10.62 19.90 -7.77
CA ASP A 128 -11.87 19.84 -8.54
C ASP A 128 -13.02 19.19 -7.75
N THR A 129 -12.69 18.39 -6.73
CA THR A 129 -13.70 17.76 -5.85
C THR A 129 -14.44 18.78 -4.97
N LYS A 130 -13.82 19.96 -4.73
CA LYS A 130 -14.33 21.02 -3.83
C LYS A 130 -14.70 20.51 -2.43
N LEU A 131 -14.09 19.41 -2.00
CA LEU A 131 -14.35 18.78 -0.69
C LEU A 131 -13.68 19.50 0.47
N PHE A 132 -12.64 20.28 0.19
CA PHE A 132 -11.92 21.09 1.17
C PHE A 132 -11.49 22.43 0.54
N SER A 133 -11.29 23.42 1.41
CA SER A 133 -10.93 24.79 1.06
C SER A 133 -9.97 25.37 2.08
N VAL A 134 -9.17 26.35 1.68
CA VAL A 134 -8.34 27.12 2.63
C VAL A 134 -9.19 27.78 3.72
N ARG A 135 -10.45 28.11 3.44
CA ARG A 135 -11.36 28.71 4.45
C ARG A 135 -11.76 27.72 5.55
N ASP A 136 -11.55 26.43 5.33
CA ASP A 136 -11.89 25.42 6.33
C ASP A 136 -10.96 25.49 7.56
N PHE A 137 -9.86 26.25 7.51
CA PHE A 137 -9.08 26.56 8.72
C PHE A 137 -9.91 27.25 9.81
N GLU A 138 -10.98 27.94 9.46
CA GLU A 138 -11.91 28.59 10.40
C GLU A 138 -12.90 27.59 11.02
N SER A 139 -13.54 26.78 10.16
CA SER A 139 -14.72 25.99 10.52
C SER A 139 -14.39 24.51 10.81
N ASN A 140 -13.46 23.92 10.07
CA ASN A 140 -13.06 22.52 10.20
C ASN A 140 -11.62 22.31 9.70
N PRO A 141 -10.59 22.73 10.48
CA PRO A 141 -9.19 22.61 10.06
C PRO A 141 -8.75 21.17 9.81
N ARG A 142 -9.45 20.20 10.42
CA ARG A 142 -9.14 18.79 10.26
C ARG A 142 -9.48 18.26 8.87
N ALA A 143 -10.42 18.89 8.14
CA ALA A 143 -10.70 18.55 6.75
C ALA A 143 -9.46 18.75 5.86
N ILE A 144 -8.72 19.83 6.08
CA ILE A 144 -7.49 20.12 5.33
C ILE A 144 -6.44 19.05 5.64
N PHE A 145 -6.24 18.68 6.91
CA PHE A 145 -5.26 17.65 7.27
C PHE A 145 -5.63 16.26 6.74
N ALA A 146 -6.91 15.88 6.82
CA ALA A 146 -7.39 14.63 6.23
C ALA A 146 -7.18 14.60 4.71
N ALA A 147 -7.39 15.72 4.02
CA ALA A 147 -7.10 15.82 2.58
C ALA A 147 -5.60 15.65 2.27
N HIS A 148 -4.72 16.25 3.08
CA HIS A 148 -3.27 16.09 2.92
C HIS A 148 -2.81 14.66 3.18
N GLU A 149 -3.37 14.00 4.19
CA GLU A 149 -3.07 12.60 4.50
C GLU A 149 -3.42 11.68 3.32
N ILE A 150 -4.66 11.77 2.82
CA ILE A 150 -5.10 10.98 1.66
C ILE A 150 -4.31 11.36 0.40
N GLY A 151 -4.00 12.64 0.21
CA GLY A 151 -3.11 13.11 -0.85
C GLY A 151 -1.72 12.50 -0.81
N GLY A 152 -1.19 12.30 0.39
CA GLY A 152 0.07 11.62 0.67
C GLY A 152 0.12 10.17 0.19
N TYR A 153 -1.01 9.46 0.23
CA TYR A 153 -1.09 8.08 -0.27
C TYR A 153 -0.99 7.99 -1.79
N GLY A 154 -1.42 9.04 -2.51
CA GLY A 154 -1.35 9.06 -3.96
C GLY A 154 0.08 9.22 -4.47
N ASP A 155 0.78 10.25 -4.01
CA ASP A 155 2.15 10.57 -4.45
C ASP A 155 2.79 11.69 -3.60
N GLY A 156 4.07 11.53 -3.25
CA GLY A 156 4.80 12.49 -2.42
C GLY A 156 4.99 13.86 -3.07
N SER A 157 5.17 13.92 -4.40
CA SER A 157 5.30 15.19 -5.12
C SER A 157 3.99 15.98 -5.13
N THR A 158 2.87 15.27 -5.29
CA THR A 158 1.52 15.83 -5.19
C THR A 158 1.25 16.35 -3.79
N ALA A 159 1.57 15.57 -2.75
CA ALA A 159 1.41 15.98 -1.36
C ALA A 159 2.22 17.25 -1.03
N THR A 160 3.46 17.33 -1.51
CA THR A 160 4.30 18.53 -1.32
C THR A 160 3.67 19.77 -1.96
N LYS A 161 3.18 19.65 -3.20
CA LYS A 161 2.48 20.76 -3.88
C LYS A 161 1.22 21.17 -3.12
N MET A 162 0.45 20.21 -2.61
CA MET A 162 -0.75 20.47 -1.81
C MET A 162 -0.41 21.24 -0.53
N THR A 163 0.60 20.78 0.21
CA THR A 163 1.06 21.41 1.46
C THR A 163 1.51 22.85 1.23
N VAL A 164 2.29 23.11 0.18
CA VAL A 164 2.73 24.48 -0.11
C VAL A 164 1.53 25.38 -0.41
N GLN A 165 0.58 24.91 -1.22
CA GLN A 165 -0.56 25.73 -1.66
C GLN A 165 -1.61 25.94 -0.57
N PHE A 166 -2.07 24.87 0.07
CA PHE A 166 -3.18 24.92 1.02
C PHE A 166 -2.71 25.22 2.43
N ASN A 167 -1.56 24.70 2.86
CA ASN A 167 -1.09 24.88 4.24
C ASN A 167 -0.20 26.12 4.38
N LEU A 168 0.97 26.17 3.72
CA LEU A 168 1.91 27.27 3.92
C LEU A 168 1.38 28.58 3.35
N PHE A 169 1.08 28.60 2.04
CA PHE A 169 0.54 29.80 1.40
C PHE A 169 -0.88 30.08 1.87
N GLY A 170 -1.78 29.09 1.73
CA GLY A 170 -3.20 29.23 2.10
C GLY A 170 -3.38 29.62 3.57
N GLY A 171 -2.68 28.98 4.50
CA GLY A 171 -2.73 29.31 5.91
C GLY A 171 -2.19 30.71 6.22
N THR A 172 -1.13 31.16 5.54
CA THR A 172 -0.60 32.53 5.71
C THR A 172 -1.61 33.56 5.21
N VAL A 173 -2.18 33.35 4.01
CA VAL A 173 -3.19 34.23 3.43
C VAL A 173 -4.42 34.29 4.34
N PHE A 174 -4.90 33.15 4.81
CA PHE A 174 -6.02 33.06 5.74
C PHE A 174 -5.75 33.86 7.03
N LYS A 175 -4.60 33.60 7.68
CA LYS A 175 -4.23 34.25 8.92
C LYS A 175 -4.05 35.76 8.77
N VAL A 176 -3.37 36.22 7.72
CA VAL A 176 -3.05 37.65 7.55
C VAL A 176 -4.26 38.46 7.08
N LEU A 177 -5.04 37.95 6.13
CA LEU A 177 -6.08 38.73 5.44
C LEU A 177 -7.50 38.50 5.99
N PHE A 178 -7.74 37.41 6.70
CA PHE A 178 -9.08 37.03 7.15
C PHE A 178 -9.19 37.01 8.68
N SER A 179 -8.18 36.51 9.39
CA SER A 179 -8.23 36.42 10.87
C SER A 179 -8.08 37.76 11.60
N ASN A 180 -7.60 38.82 10.94
CA ASN A 180 -7.40 40.15 11.55
C ASN A 180 -8.58 41.13 11.32
N ARG A 181 -9.74 40.65 10.85
CA ARG A 181 -10.89 41.54 10.56
C ARG A 181 -11.79 41.83 11.76
N ASP A 182 -11.54 41.20 12.90
CA ASP A 182 -12.34 41.35 14.12
C ASP A 182 -11.68 42.26 15.17
N VAL A 183 -10.82 43.20 14.76
CA VAL A 183 -10.25 44.26 15.61
C VAL A 183 -10.61 45.63 15.06
#